data_AF-A0A495KGZ7-F1
#
_entry.id   AF-A0A495KGZ7-F1
#
_cell.length_a   1.000
_cell.length_b   1.000
_cell.length_c   1.000
_cell.angle_alpha   90.00
_cell.angle_beta   90.00
_cell.angle_gamma   90.00
#
_symmetry.space_group_name_H-M   'P 1'
#
loop_
_entity.id
_entity.type
_entity.pdbx_description
1 polymer ?
#
loop_
_entity_poly.entity_id
_entity_poly.type
_entity_poly.pdbx_seq_one_letter_code
_entity_poly.pdbx_strand_id
1 'polypeptide(L)'
;MAVKPEVIKARLKVKYPKANLSQKRLDEISAKLCSKPADDADEAAIDAVLEAANEFVSFEDIAKQDDRMRTLEANQKPTPTPPPTPPADPPTPPAPVDAPEWAKAIIESNSKLVDDNKKLLEKVTAIETGKTIETKKQTAAELFGKSEVLKNLKPELKASWLNRIDVNSETPFEEQITALESEYTEITQTVANSTQHAGPTPVGDPNTKPDDKLITNIVDSL
;
A
#
# COMPACT_ATOMS: atom_id res chain seq x y z
N MET A 1 -1.09 24.95 20.84
CA MET A 1 -0.30 24.24 21.88
C MET A 1 -1.19 23.14 22.46
N ALA A 2 -0.63 22.12 23.11
CA ALA A 2 -1.34 20.90 23.51
C ALA A 2 -1.35 20.75 25.04
N VAL A 3 -2.39 20.12 25.59
CA VAL A 3 -2.45 19.80 27.04
C VAL A 3 -1.35 18.80 27.39
N LYS A 4 -0.75 18.91 28.57
CA LYS A 4 0.28 17.95 29.01
C LYS A 4 -0.32 16.53 29.09
N PRO A 5 0.35 15.49 28.56
CA PRO A 5 -0.12 14.11 28.64
C PRO A 5 -0.43 13.64 30.07
N GLU A 6 0.27 14.17 31.08
CA GLU A 6 0.03 13.84 32.50
C GLU A 6 -1.37 14.22 32.99
N VAL A 7 -1.91 15.34 32.49
CA VAL A 7 -3.26 15.81 32.85
C VAL A 7 -4.29 14.85 32.28
N ILE A 8 -4.12 14.41 31.04
CA ILE A 8 -5.00 13.42 30.40
C ILE A 8 -4.91 12.07 31.11
N LYS A 9 -3.71 11.61 31.51
CA LYS A 9 -3.54 10.38 32.30
C LYS A 9 -4.33 10.44 33.61
N ALA A 10 -4.26 11.57 34.31
CA ALA A 10 -4.97 11.76 35.57
C ALA A 10 -6.50 11.73 35.36
N ARG A 11 -7.01 12.48 34.38
CA ARG A 11 -8.45 12.49 34.07
C ARG A 11 -8.97 11.14 33.57
N LEU A 12 -8.18 10.43 32.75
CA LEU A 12 -8.52 9.09 32.27
C LEU A 12 -8.71 8.09 33.42
N LYS A 13 -7.84 8.11 34.44
CA LYS A 13 -7.98 7.26 35.63
C LYS A 13 -9.18 7.63 36.49
N VAL A 14 -9.49 8.92 36.61
CA VAL A 14 -10.63 9.40 37.39
C VAL A 14 -11.95 9.03 36.71
N LYS A 15 -12.04 9.22 35.40
CA LYS A 15 -13.27 9.00 34.61
C LYS A 15 -13.52 7.52 34.31
N TYR A 16 -12.45 6.72 34.12
CA TYR A 16 -12.53 5.29 33.82
C TYR A 16 -11.76 4.43 34.83
N PRO A 17 -12.13 4.44 36.13
CA PRO A 17 -11.40 3.70 37.16
C PRO A 17 -11.50 2.18 37.00
N LYS A 18 -12.46 1.69 36.22
CA LYS A 18 -12.66 0.26 35.92
C LYS A 18 -11.83 -0.22 34.73
N ALA A 19 -11.36 0.69 33.87
CA ALA A 19 -10.45 0.35 32.79
C ALA A 19 -9.06 0.15 33.39
N ASN A 20 -8.74 -1.08 33.80
CA ASN A 20 -7.47 -1.50 34.39
C ASN A 20 -6.32 -1.46 33.35
N LEU A 21 -6.09 -0.29 32.75
CA LEU A 21 -5.12 -0.09 31.68
C LEU A 21 -3.70 -0.18 32.23
N SER A 22 -2.83 -0.88 31.50
CA SER A 22 -1.41 -0.89 31.82
C SER A 22 -0.78 0.50 31.68
N GLN A 23 0.30 0.75 32.42
CA GLN A 23 1.01 2.03 32.39
C GLN A 23 1.42 2.44 30.98
N LYS A 24 1.89 1.47 30.18
CA LYS A 24 2.23 1.69 28.76
C LYS A 24 1.02 2.16 27.94
N ARG A 25 -0.16 1.56 28.13
CA ARG A 25 -1.38 1.97 27.42
C ARG A 25 -1.89 3.33 27.86
N LEU A 26 -1.81 3.63 29.15
CA LEU A 26 -2.13 4.97 29.67
C LEU A 26 -1.21 6.03 29.03
N ASP A 27 0.08 5.72 28.86
CA ASP A 27 1.05 6.61 28.24
C ASP A 27 0.77 6.81 26.74
N GLU A 28 0.50 5.74 26.00
CA GLU A 28 0.15 5.80 24.57
C GLU A 28 -1.16 6.55 24.31
N ILE A 29 -2.22 6.26 25.07
CA ILE A 29 -3.53 6.92 24.93
C ILE A 29 -3.38 8.40 25.23
N SER A 30 -2.69 8.75 26.30
CA SER A 30 -2.53 10.15 26.70
C SER A 30 -1.63 10.93 25.75
N ALA A 31 -0.60 10.31 25.17
CA ALA A 31 0.21 10.92 24.12
C ALA A 31 -0.56 11.14 22.81
N LYS A 32 -1.55 10.30 22.49
CA LYS A 32 -2.42 10.49 21.32
C LYS A 32 -3.49 11.54 21.54
N LEU A 33 -3.99 11.65 22.77
CA LEU A 33 -5.08 12.57 23.10
C LEU A 33 -4.60 13.95 23.54
N CYS A 34 -3.31 14.13 23.88
CA CYS A 34 -2.78 15.42 24.34
C CYS A 34 -2.90 16.54 23.31
N SER A 35 -2.87 16.21 22.02
CA SER A 35 -2.97 17.16 20.92
C SER A 35 -4.40 17.55 20.55
N LYS A 36 -5.43 16.92 21.16
CA LYS A 36 -6.83 17.15 20.79
C LYS A 36 -7.50 18.31 21.53
N PRO A 37 -7.39 18.44 22.86
CA PRO A 37 -7.85 19.64 23.56
C PRO A 37 -6.90 20.82 23.32
N ALA A 38 -7.43 22.05 23.41
CA ALA A 38 -6.63 23.27 23.47
C ALA A 38 -5.78 23.31 24.76
N ASP A 39 -4.70 24.09 24.79
CA ASP A 39 -3.78 24.16 25.93
C ASP A 39 -4.39 24.73 27.21
N ASP A 40 -5.45 25.52 27.09
CA ASP A 40 -6.28 26.06 28.17
C ASP A 40 -7.57 25.25 28.41
N ALA A 41 -7.71 24.08 27.79
CA ALA A 41 -8.88 23.24 27.93
C ALA A 41 -9.14 22.89 29.39
N ASP A 42 -10.38 23.14 29.81
CA ASP A 42 -10.84 22.77 31.13
C ASP A 42 -11.04 21.25 31.24
N GLU A 43 -11.27 20.84 32.47
CA GLU A 43 -11.54 19.47 32.84
C GLU A 43 -12.70 18.84 32.04
N ALA A 44 -13.75 19.61 31.73
CA ALA A 44 -14.90 19.14 30.98
C ALA A 44 -14.57 18.90 29.50
N ALA A 45 -13.77 19.76 28.88
CA ALA A 45 -13.29 19.58 27.52
C ALA A 45 -12.37 18.36 27.39
N ILE A 46 -11.50 18.11 28.38
CA ILE A 46 -10.67 16.89 28.43
C ILE A 46 -11.57 15.66 28.58
N ASP A 47 -12.58 15.73 29.43
CA ASP A 47 -13.51 14.62 29.66
C ASP A 47 -14.35 14.31 28.40
N ALA A 48 -14.70 15.31 27.59
CA ALA A 48 -15.38 15.13 26.30
C ALA A 48 -14.48 14.43 25.27
N VAL A 49 -13.20 14.81 25.21
CA VAL A 49 -12.21 14.13 24.34
C VAL A 49 -12.02 12.68 24.76
N LEU A 50 -12.00 12.41 26.07
CA LEU A 50 -11.92 11.05 26.61
C LEU A 50 -13.19 10.24 26.32
N GLU A 51 -14.38 10.85 26.38
CA GLU A 51 -15.65 10.20 26.02
C GLU A 51 -15.67 9.81 24.54
N ALA A 52 -15.34 10.75 23.67
CA ALA A 52 -15.26 10.49 22.24
C ALA A 52 -14.25 9.38 21.95
N ALA A 53 -13.08 9.41 22.58
CA ALA A 53 -12.08 8.35 22.43
C ALA A 53 -12.61 6.97 22.87
N ASN A 54 -13.33 6.91 23.99
CA ASN A 54 -13.93 5.69 24.52
C ASN A 54 -15.07 5.15 23.64
N GLU A 55 -15.82 6.03 22.97
CA GLU A 55 -16.89 5.66 22.03
C GLU A 55 -16.34 4.95 20.79
N PHE A 56 -15.23 5.44 20.23
CA PHE A 56 -14.59 4.78 19.09
C PHE A 56 -13.83 3.52 19.50
N VAL A 57 -13.15 3.55 20.65
CA VAL A 57 -12.39 2.41 21.18
C VAL A 57 -12.55 2.36 22.70
N SER A 58 -13.35 1.41 23.18
CA SER A 58 -13.60 1.21 24.60
C SER A 58 -12.31 0.96 25.38
N PHE A 59 -12.05 1.80 26.39
CA PHE A 59 -10.91 1.65 27.28
C PHE A 59 -11.00 0.35 28.11
N GLU A 60 -12.21 -0.10 28.42
CA GLU A 60 -12.41 -1.39 29.10
C GLU A 60 -12.03 -2.57 28.20
N ASP A 61 -12.36 -2.51 26.92
CA ASP A 61 -12.02 -3.60 26.00
C ASP A 61 -10.53 -3.63 25.67
N ILE A 62 -9.88 -2.45 25.60
CA ILE A 62 -8.42 -2.35 25.55
C ILE A 62 -7.80 -3.01 26.79
N ALA A 63 -8.33 -2.73 27.99
CA ALA A 63 -7.83 -3.33 29.23
C ALA A 63 -8.01 -4.85 29.25
N LYS A 64 -9.18 -5.37 28.84
CA LYS A 64 -9.43 -6.82 28.75
C LYS A 64 -8.49 -7.52 27.77
N GLN A 65 -8.19 -6.88 26.63
CA GLN A 65 -7.24 -7.44 25.66
C GLN A 65 -5.82 -7.47 26.23
N ASP A 66 -5.40 -6.42 26.96
CA ASP A 66 -4.10 -6.38 27.64
C ASP A 66 -3.98 -7.48 28.70
N ASP A 67 -5.01 -7.67 29.53
CA ASP A 67 -5.06 -8.73 30.54
C ASP A 67 -5.03 -10.14 29.92
N ARG A 68 -5.74 -10.34 28.79
CA ARG A 68 -5.67 -11.60 28.04
C ARG A 68 -4.27 -11.86 27.49
N MET A 69 -3.62 -10.86 26.90
CA MET A 69 -2.25 -10.98 26.40
C MET A 69 -1.27 -11.28 27.53
N ARG A 70 -1.38 -10.59 28.67
CA ARG A 70 -0.53 -10.82 29.85
C ARG A 70 -0.72 -12.23 30.42
N THR A 71 -1.95 -12.74 30.44
CA THR A 71 -2.25 -14.11 30.87
C THR A 71 -1.62 -15.14 29.92
N LEU A 72 -1.68 -14.91 28.61
CA LEU A 72 -1.05 -15.77 27.62
C LEU A 72 0.49 -15.75 27.72
N GLU A 73 1.09 -14.57 27.90
CA GLU A 73 2.53 -14.43 28.10
C GLU A 73 3.00 -15.08 29.41
N ALA A 74 2.24 -14.95 30.49
CA ALA A 74 2.53 -15.61 31.76
C ALA A 74 2.48 -17.15 31.64
N ASN A 75 1.52 -17.68 30.88
CA ASN A 75 1.39 -19.12 30.63
C ASN A 75 2.47 -19.66 29.67
N GLN A 76 3.19 -18.80 28.94
CA GLN A 76 4.31 -19.19 28.08
C GLN A 76 5.68 -19.10 28.77
N LYS A 77 5.78 -18.46 29.94
CA LYS A 77 7.02 -18.50 30.72
C LYS A 77 7.18 -19.88 31.37
N PRO A 78 8.27 -20.62 31.10
CA PRO A 78 8.51 -21.88 31.76
C PRO A 78 8.61 -21.65 33.27
N THR A 79 7.77 -22.33 34.05
CA THR A 79 7.95 -22.45 35.50
C THR A 79 9.38 -22.92 35.77
N PRO A 80 10.15 -22.26 36.66
CA PRO A 80 11.47 -22.73 37.02
C PRO A 80 11.32 -24.08 37.73
N THR A 81 11.74 -25.16 37.07
CA THR A 81 11.84 -26.48 37.67
C THR A 81 12.94 -26.44 38.76
N PRO A 82 12.67 -26.90 40.00
CA PRO A 82 13.73 -27.08 40.99
C PRO A 82 14.74 -28.15 40.51
N PRO A 83 16.01 -28.05 40.91
CA PRO A 83 17.08 -28.93 40.42
C PRO A 83 16.81 -30.41 40.75
N PRO A 84 17.20 -31.36 39.87
CA PRO A 84 16.82 -32.76 39.99
C PRO A 84 17.64 -33.48 41.08
N THR A 85 16.95 -34.12 42.02
CA THR A 85 17.51 -35.19 42.87
C THR A 85 17.73 -36.44 41.99
N PRO A 86 18.80 -37.24 42.19
CA PRO A 86 19.10 -38.41 41.35
C PRO A 86 17.93 -39.42 41.31
N PRO A 87 17.64 -40.07 40.16
CA PRO A 87 16.41 -40.84 39.98
C PRO A 87 16.44 -42.17 40.74
N ALA A 88 15.43 -42.40 41.58
CA ALA A 88 14.88 -43.74 41.74
C ALA A 88 13.95 -44.00 40.55
N ASP A 89 13.95 -45.23 40.03
CA ASP A 89 13.28 -45.63 38.79
C ASP A 89 11.85 -45.05 38.66
N PRO A 90 11.52 -44.38 37.54
CA PRO A 90 10.19 -43.86 37.31
C PRO A 90 9.22 -45.02 36.97
N PRO A 91 7.99 -45.01 37.50
CA PRO A 91 6.95 -45.91 37.02
C PRO A 91 6.67 -45.59 35.55
N THR A 92 6.52 -46.64 34.75
CA THR A 92 6.19 -46.57 33.31
C THR A 92 5.06 -45.56 33.06
N PRO A 93 5.23 -44.59 32.15
CA PRO A 93 4.16 -43.67 31.78
C PRO A 93 2.96 -44.47 31.25
N PRO A 94 1.73 -44.17 31.70
CA PRO A 94 0.55 -44.71 31.04
C PRO A 94 0.53 -44.25 29.58
N ALA A 95 0.15 -45.16 28.68
CA ALA A 95 0.02 -44.96 27.25
C ALA A 95 -0.74 -43.66 26.91
N PRO A 96 -0.49 -43.03 25.74
CA PRO A 96 -1.03 -41.72 25.41
C PRO A 96 -2.55 -41.74 25.50
N VAL A 97 -3.08 -41.03 26.48
CA VAL A 97 -4.51 -40.86 26.70
C VAL A 97 -5.03 -40.11 25.49
N ASP A 98 -5.92 -40.76 24.76
CA ASP A 98 -6.63 -40.19 23.62
C ASP A 98 -7.21 -38.83 24.06
N ALA A 99 -6.76 -37.74 23.42
CA ALA A 99 -7.16 -36.39 23.82
C ALA A 99 -8.70 -36.33 23.82
N PRO A 100 -9.34 -35.85 24.89
CA PRO A 100 -10.79 -35.86 25.00
C PRO A 100 -11.40 -35.07 23.83
N GLU A 101 -12.59 -35.48 23.36
CA GLU A 101 -13.16 -34.96 22.10
C GLU A 101 -13.24 -33.42 22.06
N TRP A 102 -13.47 -32.77 23.21
CA TRP A 102 -13.45 -31.31 23.32
C TRP A 102 -12.07 -30.70 22.98
N ALA A 103 -10.98 -31.37 23.33
CA ALA A 103 -9.62 -30.91 23.03
C ALA A 103 -9.30 -31.08 21.53
N LYS A 104 -9.74 -32.18 20.91
CA LYS A 104 -9.65 -32.37 19.45
C LYS A 104 -10.45 -31.31 18.70
N ALA A 105 -11.67 -31.00 19.14
CA ALA A 105 -12.51 -29.96 18.55
C ALA A 105 -11.89 -28.55 18.66
N ILE A 106 -11.25 -28.23 19.79
CA ILE A 106 -10.52 -26.97 19.95
C ILE A 106 -9.31 -26.89 19.00
N ILE A 107 -8.56 -27.98 18.87
CA ILE A 107 -7.40 -28.03 17.95
C ILE A 107 -7.85 -27.83 16.50
N GLU A 108 -8.92 -28.50 16.08
CA GLU A 108 -9.50 -28.35 14.75
C GLU A 108 -10.02 -26.92 14.51
N SER A 109 -10.76 -26.36 15.46
CA SER A 109 -11.22 -24.97 15.40
C SER A 109 -10.06 -23.98 15.31
N ASN A 110 -9.00 -24.18 16.11
CA ASN A 110 -7.82 -23.32 16.09
C ASN A 110 -7.07 -23.44 14.76
N SER A 111 -6.93 -24.66 14.22
CA SER A 111 -6.33 -24.88 12.89
C SER A 111 -7.11 -24.14 11.80
N LYS A 112 -8.45 -24.26 11.82
CA LYS A 112 -9.30 -23.55 10.88
C LYS A 112 -9.19 -22.03 11.02
N LEU A 113 -9.13 -21.50 12.24
CA LEU A 113 -8.90 -20.08 12.48
C LEU A 113 -7.55 -19.60 11.95
N VAL A 114 -6.50 -20.41 12.09
CA VAL A 114 -5.17 -20.11 11.53
C VAL A 114 -5.24 -20.04 10.00
N ASP A 115 -5.90 -20.99 9.35
CA ASP A 115 -6.08 -21.00 7.90
C ASP A 115 -6.91 -19.80 7.41
N ASP A 116 -8.00 -19.48 8.11
CA ASP A 116 -8.85 -18.34 7.78
C ASP A 116 -8.10 -17.01 7.96
N ASN A 117 -7.30 -16.88 9.03
CA ASN A 117 -6.44 -15.71 9.24
C ASN A 117 -5.36 -15.58 8.17
N LYS A 118 -4.76 -16.69 7.72
CA LYS A 118 -3.77 -16.68 6.62
C LYS A 118 -4.39 -16.18 5.31
N LYS A 119 -5.59 -16.69 4.96
CA LYS A 119 -6.32 -16.23 3.77
C LYS A 119 -6.72 -14.76 3.86
N LEU A 120 -7.10 -14.28 5.04
CA LEU A 120 -7.41 -12.86 5.25
C LEU A 120 -6.15 -12.00 5.09
N LEU A 121 -5.01 -12.42 5.64
CA LEU A 121 -3.74 -11.73 5.48
C LEU A 121 -3.34 -11.63 3.99
N GLU A 122 -3.44 -12.72 3.23
CA GLU A 122 -3.18 -12.73 1.78
C GLU A 122 -4.11 -11.77 1.01
N LYS A 123 -5.38 -11.68 1.40
CA LYS A 123 -6.32 -10.72 0.78
C LYS A 123 -5.98 -9.27 1.15
N VAL A 124 -5.62 -9.00 2.39
CA VAL A 124 -5.24 -7.67 2.85
C VAL A 124 -3.98 -7.20 2.13
N THR A 125 -2.95 -8.04 2.03
CA THR A 125 -1.73 -7.69 1.29
C THR A 125 -1.99 -7.47 -0.20
N ALA A 126 -2.88 -8.26 -0.82
CA ALA A 126 -3.30 -8.04 -2.19
C ALA A 126 -4.05 -6.71 -2.38
N ILE A 127 -4.94 -6.34 -1.45
CA ILE A 127 -5.67 -5.07 -1.47
C ILE A 127 -4.71 -3.89 -1.27
N GLU A 128 -3.82 -3.97 -0.29
CA GLU A 128 -2.82 -2.92 -0.03
C GLU A 128 -1.89 -2.72 -1.22
N THR A 129 -1.42 -3.81 -1.83
CA THR A 129 -0.60 -3.77 -3.04
C THR A 129 -1.38 -3.17 -4.21
N GLY A 130 -2.62 -3.60 -4.43
CA GLY A 130 -3.50 -3.08 -5.47
C GLY A 130 -3.74 -1.57 -5.33
N LYS A 131 -4.06 -1.11 -4.12
CA LYS A 131 -4.28 0.31 -3.81
C LYS A 131 -3.00 1.14 -3.97
N THR A 132 -1.86 0.58 -3.60
CA THR A 132 -0.55 1.23 -3.79
C THR A 132 -0.26 1.41 -5.27
N ILE A 133 -0.44 0.36 -6.08
CA ILE A 133 -0.26 0.41 -7.54
C ILE A 133 -1.21 1.43 -8.17
N GLU A 134 -2.48 1.43 -7.76
CA GLU A 134 -3.48 2.39 -8.27
C GLU A 134 -3.09 3.83 -7.94
N THR A 135 -2.67 4.10 -6.70
CA THR A 135 -2.20 5.42 -6.27
C THR A 135 -0.99 5.86 -7.10
N LYS A 136 0.00 4.98 -7.30
CA LYS A 136 1.17 5.26 -8.13
C LYS A 136 0.79 5.55 -9.59
N LYS A 137 -0.17 4.78 -10.16
CA LYS A 137 -0.69 5.04 -11.52
C LYS A 137 -1.38 6.40 -11.63
N GLN A 138 -2.15 6.79 -10.61
CA GLN A 138 -2.77 8.12 -10.56
C GLN A 138 -1.73 9.23 -10.48
N THR A 139 -0.70 9.10 -9.63
CA THR A 139 0.41 10.05 -9.57
C THR A 139 1.15 10.15 -10.90
N ALA A 140 1.48 9.03 -11.52
CA ALA A 140 2.11 8.98 -12.84
C ALA A 140 1.25 9.66 -13.91
N ALA A 141 -0.06 9.42 -13.89
CA ALA A 141 -1.01 10.06 -14.81
C ALA A 141 -1.07 11.58 -14.63
N GLU A 142 -1.05 12.04 -13.37
CA GLU A 142 -1.05 13.47 -13.06
C GLU A 142 0.25 14.15 -13.52
N LEU A 143 1.41 13.54 -13.25
CA LEU A 143 2.71 14.05 -13.71
C LEU A 143 2.79 14.04 -15.24
N PHE A 144 2.32 12.97 -15.89
CA PHE A 144 2.24 12.89 -17.34
C PHE A 144 1.35 14.00 -17.91
N GLY A 145 0.22 14.31 -17.25
CA GLY A 145 -0.68 15.38 -17.65
C GLY A 145 -0.09 16.79 -17.49
N LYS A 146 0.91 16.96 -16.63
CA LYS A 146 1.65 18.22 -16.42
C LYS A 146 2.78 18.43 -17.44
N SER A 147 3.19 17.38 -18.16
CA SER A 147 4.22 17.47 -19.19
C SER A 147 3.85 18.45 -20.31
N GLU A 148 4.70 19.42 -20.60
CA GLU A 148 4.45 20.37 -21.71
C GLU A 148 4.44 19.68 -23.08
N VAL A 149 5.21 18.59 -23.22
CA VAL A 149 5.38 17.84 -24.47
C VAL A 149 4.27 16.80 -24.65
N LEU A 150 3.99 16.02 -23.59
CA LEU A 150 3.09 14.87 -23.67
C LEU A 150 1.62 15.23 -23.38
N LYS A 151 1.32 16.36 -22.73
CA LYS A 151 -0.07 16.76 -22.42
C LYS A 151 -0.97 16.91 -23.66
N ASN A 152 -0.37 17.24 -24.81
CA ASN A 152 -1.06 17.50 -26.08
C ASN A 152 -1.17 16.25 -26.98
N LEU A 153 -0.76 15.07 -26.49
CA LEU A 153 -0.94 13.82 -27.23
C LEU A 153 -2.41 13.58 -27.58
N LYS A 154 -2.66 12.92 -28.71
CA LYS A 154 -4.00 12.47 -29.05
C LYS A 154 -4.53 11.52 -27.96
N PRO A 155 -5.82 11.58 -27.60
CA PRO A 155 -6.40 10.73 -26.55
C PRO A 155 -6.11 9.23 -26.75
N GLU A 156 -6.13 8.78 -28.00
CA GLU A 156 -5.83 7.41 -28.42
C GLU A 156 -4.40 6.97 -28.04
N LEU A 157 -3.44 7.89 -28.05
CA LEU A 157 -2.04 7.63 -27.74
C LEU A 157 -1.76 7.80 -26.24
N LYS A 158 -2.46 8.71 -25.55
CA LYS A 158 -2.22 8.98 -24.11
C LYS A 158 -2.23 7.72 -23.26
N ALA A 159 -3.21 6.84 -23.45
CA ALA A 159 -3.31 5.59 -22.68
C ALA A 159 -2.12 4.66 -22.94
N SER A 160 -1.68 4.54 -24.20
CA SER A 160 -0.54 3.71 -24.57
C SER A 160 0.77 4.23 -23.98
N TRP A 161 1.00 5.54 -24.02
CA TRP A 161 2.19 6.17 -23.46
C TRP A 161 2.22 6.12 -21.92
N LEU A 162 1.08 6.35 -21.27
CA LEU A 162 0.96 6.29 -19.82
C LEU A 162 1.17 4.86 -19.27
N ASN A 163 0.77 3.83 -20.02
CA ASN A 163 1.05 2.43 -19.69
C ASN A 163 2.54 2.05 -19.79
N ARG A 164 3.38 2.89 -20.40
CA ARG A 164 4.85 2.69 -20.46
C ARG A 164 5.55 3.14 -19.18
N ILE A 165 4.86 3.90 -18.31
CA ILE A 165 5.40 4.27 -17.01
C ILE A 165 5.35 3.04 -16.10
N ASP A 166 6.51 2.59 -15.65
CA ASP A 166 6.63 1.50 -14.70
C ASP A 166 6.49 2.03 -13.27
N VAL A 167 5.33 1.73 -12.67
CA VAL A 167 4.99 2.09 -11.29
C VAL A 167 5.78 1.33 -10.23
N ASN A 168 6.48 0.25 -10.61
CA ASN A 168 7.30 -0.54 -9.70
C ASN A 168 8.79 -0.34 -9.92
N SER A 169 9.19 0.48 -10.90
CA SER A 169 10.59 0.82 -11.13
C SER A 169 11.17 1.62 -9.97
N GLU A 170 12.48 1.45 -9.74
CA GLU A 170 13.27 2.28 -8.84
C GLU A 170 13.51 3.68 -9.43
N THR A 171 13.34 3.84 -10.74
CA THR A 171 13.46 5.13 -11.43
C THR A 171 12.29 6.05 -11.09
N PRO A 172 12.52 7.29 -10.63
CA PRO A 172 11.47 8.27 -10.36
C PRO A 172 10.55 8.50 -11.56
N PHE A 173 9.27 8.80 -11.32
CA PHE A 173 8.31 9.05 -12.39
C PHE A 173 8.69 10.24 -13.25
N GLU A 174 9.30 11.26 -12.66
CA GLU A 174 9.81 12.44 -13.35
C GLU A 174 10.87 12.07 -14.39
N GLU A 175 11.78 11.16 -14.06
CA GLU A 175 12.82 10.69 -14.99
C GLU A 175 12.23 9.82 -16.10
N GLN A 176 11.29 8.92 -15.75
CA GLN A 176 10.59 8.11 -16.74
C GLN A 176 9.78 8.98 -17.72
N ILE A 177 9.09 10.00 -17.21
CA ILE A 177 8.32 10.94 -18.03
C ILE A 177 9.26 11.76 -18.92
N THR A 178 10.38 12.26 -18.38
CA THR A 178 11.39 13.00 -19.15
C THR A 178 11.97 12.16 -20.29
N ALA A 179 12.21 10.86 -20.05
CA ALA A 179 12.65 9.94 -21.09
C ALA A 179 11.57 9.77 -22.20
N LEU A 180 10.30 9.63 -21.82
CA LEU A 180 9.18 9.58 -22.76
C LEU A 180 9.01 10.89 -23.54
N GLU A 181 9.21 12.05 -22.92
CA GLU A 181 9.18 13.36 -23.59
C GLU A 181 10.28 13.46 -24.67
N SER A 182 11.47 12.97 -24.35
CA SER A 182 12.61 12.95 -25.26
C SER A 182 12.33 12.05 -26.45
N GLU A 183 11.83 10.84 -26.21
CA GLU A 183 11.45 9.89 -27.26
C GLU A 183 10.35 10.45 -28.17
N TYR A 184 9.32 11.08 -27.59
CA TYR A 184 8.25 11.70 -28.38
C TYR A 184 8.77 12.82 -29.28
N THR A 185 9.69 13.63 -28.77
CA THR A 185 10.33 14.72 -29.53
C THR A 185 11.16 14.17 -30.68
N GLU A 186 11.95 13.12 -30.44
CA GLU A 186 12.76 12.46 -31.45
C GLU A 186 11.91 11.83 -32.55
N ILE A 187 10.80 11.15 -32.19
CA ILE A 187 9.84 10.60 -33.16
C ILE A 187 9.25 11.72 -34.02
N THR A 188 8.80 12.81 -33.39
CA THR A 188 8.19 13.94 -34.09
C THR A 188 9.19 14.58 -35.07
N GLN A 189 10.44 14.76 -34.64
CA GLN A 189 11.51 15.30 -35.47
C GLN A 189 11.88 14.37 -36.62
N THR A 190 11.96 13.06 -36.37
CA THR A 190 12.24 12.05 -37.40
C THR A 190 11.16 12.03 -38.47
N VAL A 191 9.88 12.07 -38.08
CA VAL A 191 8.75 12.15 -39.03
C VAL A 191 8.81 13.45 -39.83
N ALA A 192 9.05 14.58 -39.18
CA ALA A 192 9.18 15.88 -39.86
C ALA A 192 10.30 15.86 -40.91
N ASN A 193 11.49 15.36 -40.53
CA ASN A 193 12.64 15.23 -41.41
C ASN A 193 12.37 14.23 -42.57
N SER A 194 11.67 13.12 -42.31
CA SER A 194 11.34 12.16 -43.38
C SER A 194 10.32 12.72 -44.37
N THR A 195 9.37 13.54 -43.91
CA THR A 195 8.41 14.22 -44.80
C THR A 195 9.04 15.31 -45.66
N GLN A 196 10.18 15.89 -45.24
CA GLN A 196 10.94 16.86 -46.05
C GLN A 196 11.72 16.23 -47.21
N HIS A 197 11.91 14.90 -47.22
CA HIS A 197 12.58 14.19 -48.31
C HIS A 197 11.64 13.69 -49.42
N ALA A 198 10.33 13.89 -49.27
CA ALA A 198 9.45 13.93 -50.43
C ALA A 198 9.71 15.25 -51.15
N GLY A 199 10.71 15.26 -52.04
CA GLY A 199 10.96 16.38 -52.94
C GLY A 199 9.68 16.78 -53.69
N PRO A 200 9.62 17.99 -54.28
CA PRO A 200 8.44 18.42 -55.03
C PRO A 200 8.09 17.31 -56.02
N THR A 201 6.89 16.76 -55.92
CA THR A 201 6.34 15.93 -56.98
C THR A 201 6.47 16.74 -58.26
N PRO A 202 7.14 16.24 -59.31
CA PRO A 202 7.21 16.97 -60.57
C PRO A 202 5.76 17.19 -61.00
N VAL A 203 5.33 18.45 -60.98
CA VAL A 203 4.08 18.85 -61.61
C VAL A 203 4.35 18.67 -63.11
N GLY A 204 4.02 17.48 -63.61
CA GLY A 204 4.02 17.21 -65.04
C GLY A 204 3.03 18.16 -65.68
N ASP A 205 3.53 19.04 -66.53
CA ASP A 205 2.72 19.85 -67.43
C ASP A 205 1.85 18.89 -68.26
N PRO A 206 0.50 18.96 -68.20
CA PRO A 206 -0.37 18.06 -68.95
C PRO A 206 -0.27 18.23 -70.47
N ASN A 207 0.58 19.14 -70.98
CA ASN A 207 0.71 19.45 -72.40
C ASN A 207 2.03 19.04 -73.07
N THR A 208 2.94 18.34 -72.38
CA THR A 208 4.11 17.75 -73.04
C THR A 208 3.73 16.44 -73.74
N LYS A 209 3.47 16.53 -75.05
CA LYS A 209 3.48 15.33 -75.91
C LYS A 209 4.86 14.66 -75.81
N PRO A 210 4.94 13.33 -75.67
CA PRO A 210 6.21 12.64 -75.67
C PRO A 210 6.96 12.92 -76.99
N ASP A 211 8.26 13.15 -76.90
CA ASP A 211 9.11 13.35 -78.08
C ASP A 211 9.05 12.09 -78.95
N ASP A 212 8.60 12.24 -80.20
CA ASP A 212 8.41 11.13 -81.13
C ASP A 212 9.70 10.30 -81.29
N LYS A 213 10.89 10.90 -81.12
CA LYS A 213 12.18 10.19 -81.16
C LYS A 213 12.39 9.21 -80.01
N LEU A 214 11.83 9.47 -78.83
CA LEU A 214 11.86 8.56 -77.70
C LEU A 214 10.96 7.35 -77.94
N ILE A 215 9.80 7.58 -78.56
CA ILE A 215 8.87 6.51 -78.91
C ILE A 215 9.49 5.59 -79.98
N THR A 216 10.11 6.15 -81.02
CA THR A 216 10.70 5.33 -82.09
C THR A 216 11.84 4.44 -81.58
N ASN A 217 12.71 4.96 -80.71
CA ASN A 217 13.81 4.16 -80.14
C ASN A 217 13.34 2.99 -79.27
N ILE A 218 12.22 3.15 -78.55
CA ILE A 218 11.66 2.08 -77.72
C ILE A 218 11.02 1.00 -78.60
N VAL A 219 10.34 1.40 -79.68
CA VAL A 219 9.73 0.46 -80.63
C VAL A 219 10.78 -0.30 -81.43
N ASP A 220 11.87 0.33 -81.83
CA ASP A 220 12.96 -0.32 -82.56
C ASP A 220 13.83 -1.24 -81.67
N SER A 221 13.69 -1.13 -80.35
CA SER A 221 14.42 -1.95 -79.36
C SER A 221 13.61 -3.15 -78.83
N LEU A 222 12.40 -3.37 -79.36
CA LEU A 222 11.52 -4.51 -79.06
C LEU A 222 11.51 -5.51 -80.23
#